data_AF-A0A2M7SJ36-F1
#
_entry.id   AF-A0A2M7SJ36-F1
#
_cell.length_a   1.000
_cell.length_b   1.000
_cell.length_c   1.000
_cell.angle_alpha   90.00
_cell.angle_beta   90.00
_cell.angle_gamma   90.00
#
_symmetry.space_group_name_H-M   'P 1'
#
loop_
_entity.id
_entity.type
_entity.pdbx_description
1 polymer ?
#
loop_
_entity_poly.entity_id
_entity_poly.type
_entity_poly.pdbx_seq_one_letter_code
_entity_poly.pdbx_strand_id
1 'polypeptide(L)' 'LIPRFPYSIIFSIEPQFILVIAVAHPKRKPGYWHERIAKYK' A
#
# COMPACT_ATOMS: atom_id res chain seq x y z
N LEU A 1 23.06 -8.22 -3.44
CA LEU A 1 21.96 -7.36 -3.92
C LEU A 1 20.82 -7.43 -2.93
N ILE A 2 20.37 -6.29 -2.40
CA ILE A 2 19.14 -6.23 -1.58
C ILE A 2 17.99 -6.56 -2.54
N PRO A 3 17.15 -7.57 -2.27
CA PRO A 3 15.97 -7.80 -3.10
C PRO A 3 15.14 -6.53 -3.03
N ARG A 4 14.92 -5.89 -4.19
CA ARG A 4 13.95 -4.79 -4.32
C ARG A 4 12.63 -5.35 -3.81
N PHE A 5 12.28 -5.05 -2.57
CA PHE A 5 11.01 -5.47 -1.99
C PHE A 5 9.94 -4.82 -2.87
N PRO A 6 9.13 -5.59 -3.61
CA PRO A 6 8.33 -5.03 -4.69
C PRO A 6 7.05 -4.42 -4.12
N TYR A 7 7.15 -3.35 -3.34
CA TYR A 7 5.98 -2.60 -2.95
C TYR A 7 5.43 -1.87 -4.16
N SER A 8 4.12 -1.94 -4.35
CA SER A 8 3.41 -1.12 -5.35
C SER A 8 2.81 0.10 -4.65
N ILE A 9 2.94 1.26 -5.26
CA ILE A 9 2.33 2.50 -4.78
C ILE A 9 1.23 2.88 -5.76
N ILE A 10 0.03 3.13 -5.24
CA ILE A 10 -1.09 3.69 -6.00
C ILE A 10 -1.11 5.17 -5.68
N PHE A 11 -0.94 6.00 -6.70
CA PHE A 11 -0.88 7.45 -6.54
C PHE A 11 -1.54 8.17 -7.71
N SER A 12 -1.92 9.42 -7.49
CA SER A 12 -2.30 10.37 -8.55
C SER A 12 -1.29 11.52 -8.60
N ILE A 13 -1.16 12.12 -9.78
CA ILE A 13 -0.33 13.30 -10.00
C ILE A 13 -1.26 14.51 -9.95
N GLU A 14 -1.10 15.33 -8.92
CA GLU A 14 -1.84 16.58 -8.76
C GLU A 14 -0.94 17.77 -9.17
N PRO A 15 -1.52 18.95 -9.47
CA PRO A 15 -0.73 20.09 -9.95
C PRO A 15 0.39 20.55 -9.00
N GLN A 16 0.26 20.31 -7.69
CA GLN A 16 1.22 20.79 -6.67
C GLN A 16 1.87 19.65 -5.87
N PHE A 17 1.38 18.43 -5.99
CA PHE A 17 1.85 17.29 -5.18
C PHE A 17 1.54 15.95 -5.83
N ILE A 18 2.13 14.89 -5.29
CA ILE A 18 1.75 13.51 -5.60
C ILE A 18 0.89 13.01 -4.44
N LEU A 19 -0.34 12.60 -4.72
CA LEU A 19 -1.22 12.04 -3.72
C LEU A 19 -0.98 10.53 -3.63
N VAL A 20 -0.44 10.06 -2.49
CA VAL A 20 -0.29 8.63 -2.23
C VAL A 20 -1.61 8.09 -1.67
N ILE A 21 -2.29 7.25 -2.45
CA ILE A 21 -3.59 6.68 -2.10
C ILE A 21 -3.40 5.39 -1.30
N ALA A 22 -2.47 4.52 -1.73
CA ALA A 22 -2.23 3.25 -1.08
C ALA A 22 -0.81 2.71 -1.33
N VAL A 23 -0.36 1.85 -0.42
CA VAL A 23 0.88 1.07 -0.54
C VAL A 23 0.52 -0.42 -0.41
N ALA A 24 0.87 -1.22 -1.42
CA ALA A 24 0.54 -2.63 -1.51
C ALA A 24 1.78 -3.52 -1.48
N HIS A 25 1.70 -4.63 -0.75
CA HIS A 25 2.73 -5.67 -0.74
C HIS A 25 2.21 -6.89 -1.54
N PRO A 26 2.70 -7.16 -2.77
CA PRO A 26 2.10 -8.13 -3.69
C PRO A 26 2.22 -9.58 -3.21
N LYS A 27 3.14 -9.90 -2.29
CA LYS A 27 3.18 -11.25 -1.67
C LYS A 27 2.06 -11.51 -0.64
N ARG A 28 1.25 -10.51 -0.28
CA ARG A 28 0.17 -10.68 0.71
C ARG A 28 -1.17 -10.83 -0.01
N LYS A 29 -2.03 -11.72 0.50
CA LYS A 29 -3.36 -11.94 -0.06
C LYS A 29 -4.20 -10.65 0.02
N PRO A 30 -5.05 -10.37 -0.99
CA PRO A 30 -6.03 -9.29 -0.89
C PRO A 30 -6.82 -9.39 0.42
N GLY A 31 -7.01 -8.26 1.09
CA GLY A 31 -7.79 -8.20 2.33
C GLY A 31 -7.12 -8.74 3.59
N TYR A 32 -5.85 -9.17 3.57
CA TYR A 32 -5.15 -9.61 4.79
C TYR A 32 -5.15 -8.57 5.93
N TRP A 33 -5.30 -7.28 5.59
CA TRP A 33 -5.24 -6.18 6.53
C TRP A 33 -6.59 -5.90 7.22
N HIS A 34 -7.69 -6.52 6.81
CA HIS A 34 -9.00 -6.33 7.47
C HIS A 34 -8.95 -6.71 8.95
N GLU A 35 -8.17 -7.74 9.29
CA GLU A 35 -7.90 -8.14 10.68
C GLU A 35 -7.27 -7.02 11.51
N ARG A 36 -6.47 -6.13 10.88
CA ARG A 36 -5.88 -4.98 11.56
C ARG A 36 -6.92 -3.92 11.91
N ILE A 37 -7.94 -3.74 11.07
CA ILE A 37 -9.00 -2.76 11.33
C ILE A 37 -9.94 -3.25 12.43
N ALA A 38 -10.21 -4.56 12.50
CA ALA A 38 -11.03 -5.15 13.55
C ALA A 38 -10.51 -4.86 14.97
N LYS A 39 -9.21 -4.59 15.13
CA LYS A 39 -8.57 -4.24 16.42
C LYS A 39 -8.87 -2.81 16.90
N TYR A 40 -9.35 -1.93 16.03
CA TYR A 40 -9.64 -0.52 16.34
C TYR A 40 -11.14 -0.19 16.29
N LYS A 41 -11.98 -1.22 16.15
CA LYS A 41 -13.42 -1.15 16.45
C LYS A 41 -13.64 -1.49 17.93
#